data_AF-A0A0L0G8E0-F1
#
_entry.id   AF-A0A0L0G8E0-F1
#
_cell.length_a   1.000
_cell.length_b   1.000
_cell.length_c   1.000
_cell.angle_alpha   90.00
_cell.angle_beta   90.00
_cell.angle_gamma   90.00
#
_symmetry.space_group_name_H-M   'P 1'
#
loop_
_entity.id
_entity.type
_entity.pdbx_description
1 polymer ?
#
loop_
_entity_poly.entity_id
_entity_poly.type
_entity_poly.pdbx_seq_one_letter_code
_entity_poly.pdbx_strand_id
1 'polypeptide(L)' 'MVVPQSSLAQLVRATAIRAGRVMRETAASYKSFYKQREEYLSDIVAKYKVQSQFEEFMETVIQPRESDDVT' A
#
# COMPACT_ATOMS: atom_id res chain seq x y z
N MET A 1 -11.48 9.64 30.85
CA MET A 1 -12.27 8.89 29.85
C MET A 1 -12.52 7.51 30.43
N VAL A 2 -13.76 7.21 30.83
CA VAL A 2 -14.15 5.90 31.35
C VAL A 2 -14.70 5.09 30.18
N VAL A 3 -14.26 3.85 30.03
CA VAL A 3 -14.56 3.01 28.86
C VAL A 3 -15.28 1.75 29.33
N PRO A 4 -16.34 1.30 28.64
CA PRO A 4 -17.03 0.07 28.99
C PRO A 4 -16.07 -1.12 29.05
N GLN A 5 -16.26 -2.00 30.04
CA GLN A 5 -15.38 -3.15 30.27
C GLN A 5 -15.30 -4.09 29.04
N SER A 6 -16.40 -4.19 28.28
CA SER A 6 -16.46 -4.94 27.01
C SER A 6 -15.51 -4.39 25.93
N SER A 7 -15.27 -3.08 25.93
CA SER A 7 -14.44 -2.40 24.92
C SER A 7 -13.00 -2.17 25.38
N LEU A 8 -12.72 -2.38 26.68
CA LEU A 8 -11.42 -2.11 27.28
C LEU A 8 -10.28 -2.91 26.61
N ALA A 9 -10.49 -4.20 26.38
CA ALA A 9 -9.47 -5.06 25.76
C ALA A 9 -9.16 -4.67 24.30
N GLN A 10 -10.14 -4.14 23.57
CA GLN A 10 -9.94 -3.64 22.21
C GLN A 10 -9.20 -2.31 22.23
N LEU A 11 -9.60 -1.40 23.13
CA LEU A 11 -8.96 -0.11 23.26
C LEU A 11 -7.51 -0.23 23.72
N VAL A 12 -7.20 -1.08 24.71
CA VAL A 12 -5.83 -1.31 25.18
C VAL A 12 -4.95 -1.83 24.03
N ARG A 13 -5.46 -2.78 23.23
CA ARG A 13 -4.74 -3.27 22.05
C ARG A 13 -4.53 -2.18 21.00
N ALA A 14 -5.56 -1.41 20.66
CA ALA A 14 -5.46 -0.31 19.70
C ALA A 14 -4.46 0.75 20.16
N THR A 15 -4.48 1.11 21.44
CA THR A 15 -3.55 2.07 22.05
C THR A 15 -2.13 1.54 22.05
N ALA A 16 -1.89 0.28 22.41
CA ALA A 16 -0.56 -0.33 22.39
C ALA A 16 0.02 -0.39 20.96
N ILE A 17 -0.80 -0.75 19.97
CA ILE A 17 -0.41 -0.75 18.55
C ILE A 17 -0.05 0.67 18.10
N ARG A 18 -0.90 1.65 18.44
CA ARG A 18 -0.68 3.05 18.05
C ARG A 18 0.56 3.64 18.72
N ALA A 19 0.75 3.42 20.02
CA ALA A 19 1.95 3.84 20.74
C ALA A 19 3.21 3.20 20.15
N GLY A 20 3.16 1.89 19.84
CA GLY A 20 4.27 1.20 19.19
C GLY A 20 4.60 1.75 17.79
N ARG A 21 3.59 2.15 17.01
CA ARG A 21 3.81 2.84 15.72
C ARG A 21 4.46 4.20 15.92
N VAL A 22 3.94 5.02 16.82
CA VAL A 22 4.49 6.36 17.11
C VAL A 22 5.92 6.28 17.62
N MET A 23 6.23 5.36 18.53
CA MET A 23 7.61 5.13 18.99
C MET A 23 8.53 4.78 17.84
N ARG A 24 8.08 3.89 16.93
CA ARG A 24 8.88 3.54 15.76
C ARG A 24 8.99 4.70 14.77
N GLU A 25 7.97 5.50 14.55
CA GLU A 25 8.03 6.70 13.70
C GLU A 25 9.10 7.70 14.14
N THR A 26 9.37 7.79 15.44
CA THR A 26 10.46 8.63 15.97
C THR A 26 11.87 8.04 15.78
N ALA A 27 11.98 6.75 15.45
CA ALA A 27 13.26 6.14 15.15
C ALA A 27 13.72 6.54 13.74
N ALA A 28 14.91 7.14 13.64
CA ALA A 28 15.47 7.62 12.38
C ALA A 28 15.50 6.54 11.27
N SER A 29 15.74 5.28 11.65
CA SER A 29 15.76 4.12 10.74
C SER A 29 14.37 3.68 10.25
N TYR A 30 13.31 3.90 11.03
CA TYR A 30 11.95 3.62 10.60
C TYR A 30 11.50 4.65 9.58
N LYS A 31 11.81 5.93 9.81
CA LYS A 31 11.53 7.00 8.86
C LYS A 31 12.20 6.73 7.50
N SER A 32 13.45 6.26 7.49
CA SER A 32 14.12 5.88 6.24
C SER A 32 13.48 4.68 5.56
N PHE A 33 13.10 3.64 6.31
CA PHE A 33 12.46 2.45 5.73
C PHE A 33 11.12 2.77 5.06
N TYR A 34 10.24 3.53 5.73
CA TYR A 34 8.93 3.87 5.16
C TYR A 34 9.05 4.86 4.00
N LYS A 35 10.02 5.79 4.05
CA LYS A 35 10.33 6.67 2.93
C LYS A 35 10.85 5.90 1.71
N GLN A 36 11.79 4.97 1.91
CA GLN A 36 12.28 4.09 0.84
C GLN A 36 11.15 3.24 0.25
N ARG A 37 10.23 2.75 1.09
CA ARG A 37 9.06 2.00 0.63
C ARG A 37 8.09 2.87 -0.17
N GLU A 38 7.89 4.12 0.23
CA GLU A 38 7.08 5.09 -0.51
C GLU A 38 7.70 5.39 -1.88
N GLU A 39 9.01 5.68 -1.93
CA GLU A 39 9.76 5.88 -3.18
C GLU A 39 9.65 4.64 -4.09
N TYR A 40 9.86 3.45 -3.53
CA TYR A 40 9.73 2.18 -4.27
C TYR A 40 8.34 1.96 -4.86
N LEU A 41 7.27 2.26 -4.09
CA LEU A 41 5.90 2.14 -4.58
C LEU A 41 5.59 3.19 -5.65
N SER A 42 6.10 4.40 -5.49
CA SER A 42 5.98 5.46 -6.50
C SER A 42 6.65 5.04 -7.81
N ASP A 43 7.83 4.42 -7.73
CA ASP A 43 8.54 3.88 -8.89
C ASP A 43 7.78 2.75 -9.57
N ILE A 44 7.16 1.84 -8.81
CA ILE A 44 6.29 0.79 -9.37
C ILE A 44 5.12 1.43 -10.10
N VAL A 45 4.44 2.39 -9.49
CA VAL A 45 3.31 3.07 -10.13
C VAL A 45 3.80 3.78 -11.40
N ALA A 46 4.92 4.49 -11.37
CA ALA A 46 5.45 5.15 -12.56
C ALA A 46 5.82 4.16 -13.69
N LYS A 47 6.41 3.00 -13.35
CA LYS A 47 6.86 2.00 -14.33
C LYS A 47 5.73 1.16 -14.91
N TYR A 48 4.74 0.81 -14.10
CA TYR A 48 3.71 -0.16 -14.46
C TYR A 48 2.32 0.47 -14.66
N LYS A 49 2.17 1.78 -14.43
CA LYS A 49 0.96 2.49 -14.83
C LYS A 49 0.96 2.62 -16.34
N VAL A 50 0.18 1.76 -16.98
CA VAL A 50 -0.21 1.95 -18.37
C VAL A 50 -1.18 3.14 -18.40
N GLN A 51 -0.79 4.22 -19.07
CA GLN A 51 -1.75 5.24 -19.48
C GLN A 51 -2.56 4.66 -20.64
N SER A 52 -3.65 3.97 -20.31
CA SER A 52 -4.65 3.52 -21.27
C SER A 52 -5.96 4.24 -20.99
N GLN A 53 -6.72 4.53 -22.04
CA GLN A 53 -8.13 4.83 -21.86
C GLN A 53 -8.89 3.55 -21.50
N PHE A 54 -10.06 3.69 -20.87
CA PHE A 54 -10.84 2.55 -20.41
C PHE A 54 -11.17 1.60 -21.57
N GLU A 55 -11.50 2.17 -22.72
CA GLU A 55 -11.85 1.47 -23.95
C GLU A 55 -10.68 0.62 -24.48
N GLU A 56 -9.47 1.19 -24.51
CA GLU A 56 -8.24 0.51 -24.96
C GLU A 56 -7.85 -0.65 -24.02
N PHE A 57 -8.05 -0.49 -22.71
CA PHE A 57 -7.83 -1.56 -21.74
C PHE A 57 -8.84 -2.70 -21.95
N MET A 58 -10.12 -2.36 -22.15
CA MET A 58 -11.17 -3.35 -22.35
C MET A 58 -10.93 -4.23 -23.59
N GLU A 59 -10.39 -3.67 -24.66
CA GLU A 59 -10.01 -4.46 -25.85
C GLU A 59 -8.97 -5.53 -25.52
N THR A 60 -7.96 -5.22 -24.69
CA THR A 60 -6.93 -6.20 -24.27
C THR A 60 -7.45 -7.31 -23.34
N VAL A 61 -8.54 -7.06 -22.61
CA VAL A 61 -9.16 -8.03 -21.70
C VAL A 61 -10.15 -8.93 -22.43
N ILE A 62 -10.91 -8.36 -23.38
CA ILE A 62 -11.94 -9.09 -24.14
C ILE A 62 -11.32 -9.88 -25.29
N GLN A 63 -10.24 -9.36 -25.90
CA GLN A 63 -9.49 -10.02 -26.95
C GLN A 63 -8.00 -9.96 -26.62
N PRO A 64 -7.50 -10.89 -25.77
CA PRO A 64 -6.08 -11.01 -25.54
C PRO A 64 -5.43 -11.29 -26.90
N ARG A 65 -4.63 -10.35 -27.43
CA ARG A 65 -3.81 -10.64 -28.60
C ARG A 65 -2.82 -11.72 -28.19
N GLU A 66 -2.93 -12.89 -28.80
CA GLU A 66 -1.90 -13.91 -28.71
C GLU A 66 -0.58 -13.25 -29.12
N SER A 67 0.43 -13.41 -28.27
CA SER A 67 1.75 -12.83 -28.45
C SER A 67 2.25 -13.07 -29.87
N ASP A 68 2.58 -11.99 -30.59
CA ASP A 68 3.37 -12.07 -31.81
C ASP A 68 4.71 -12.72 -31.44
N ASP A 69 4.82 -14.02 -31.75
CA ASP A 69 6.03 -14.81 -31.67
C ASP A 69 7.06 -14.17 -32.61
N VAL A 70 8.07 -13.54 -32.01
CA VAL A 70 9.15 -12.85 -32.72
C VAL A 70 9.96 -13.89 -33.51
N THR A 71 9.86 -13.85 -34.84
CA THR A 71 10.80 -14.52 -35.76
C THR A 71 11.91 -13.57 -36.15
#